data_AF-A0AA96V2P6-F1
#
_entry.id   AF-A0AA96V2P6-F1
#
_cell.length_a   1.000
_cell.length_b   1.000
_cell.length_c   1.000
_cell.angle_alpha   90.00
_cell.angle_beta   90.00
_cell.angle_gamma   90.00
#
_symmetry.space_group_name_H-M   'P 1'
#
loop_
_entity.id
_entity.type
_entity.pdbx_description
1 polymer ?
#
loop_
_entity_poly.entity_id
_entity_poly.type
_entity_poly.pdbx_seq_one_letter_code
_entity_poly.pdbx_strand_id
1 'polypeptide(L)'
;MAYVSESQNNQMQATSKYEQTTSLANWEAIGQGVLTNANNFIPILQKRTTAQSINTFGFSTIVNGVDIRGVLQLVVKDTTGAVIPGQIRLYVTNAMQFGVVPVLEDRTERMAENTNQNGYRLGERSPGAKEDSYLMVSFRADVSGKTIDITKSVGMIPITSYMV
;
A
#
# COMPACT_ATOMS: atom_id res chain seq x y z
N MET A 1 -10.52 -32.42 -45.11
CA MET A 1 -10.92 -32.26 -43.69
C MET A 1 -10.21 -31.04 -43.15
N ALA A 2 -10.95 -29.94 -42.99
CA ALA A 2 -10.43 -28.73 -42.36
C ALA A 2 -10.80 -28.78 -40.87
N TYR A 3 -9.80 -28.84 -39.99
CA TYR A 3 -9.98 -28.55 -38.57
C TYR A 3 -9.36 -27.19 -38.31
N VAL A 4 -10.23 -26.19 -38.16
CA VAL A 4 -9.92 -24.91 -37.55
C VAL A 4 -10.68 -24.89 -36.23
N SER A 5 -9.96 -25.12 -35.14
CA SER A 5 -10.40 -24.93 -33.75
C SER A 5 -9.14 -25.10 -32.90
N GLU A 6 -8.67 -24.18 -32.07
CA GLU A 6 -9.36 -23.18 -31.28
C GLU A 6 -8.55 -21.88 -31.34
N SER A 7 -9.17 -20.89 -31.94
CA SER A 7 -8.77 -19.51 -31.79
C SER A 7 -9.04 -19.06 -30.34
N GLN A 8 -8.09 -18.31 -29.77
CA GLN A 8 -8.31 -17.31 -28.72
C GLN A 8 -8.44 -17.78 -27.26
N ASN A 9 -7.34 -18.22 -26.60
CA ASN A 9 -7.32 -18.11 -25.13
C ASN A 9 -5.97 -18.03 -24.40
N ASN A 10 -4.87 -17.70 -25.06
CA ASN A 10 -3.60 -17.44 -24.35
C ASN A 10 -2.89 -16.17 -24.86
N GLN A 11 -3.67 -15.14 -25.16
CA GLN A 11 -3.16 -13.77 -25.21
C GLN A 11 -3.77 -12.95 -24.08
N MET A 12 -3.62 -13.42 -22.84
CA MET A 12 -3.25 -12.45 -21.81
C MET A 12 -1.85 -12.00 -22.20
N GLN A 13 -1.74 -10.82 -22.82
CA GLN A 13 -0.47 -10.14 -23.01
C GLN A 13 0.35 -10.32 -21.73
N ALA A 14 1.60 -10.76 -21.86
CA ALA A 14 2.47 -11.05 -20.73
C ALA A 14 2.56 -9.82 -19.83
N THR A 15 1.68 -9.75 -18.83
CA THR A 15 1.61 -8.65 -17.90
C THR A 15 2.89 -8.73 -17.09
N SER A 16 3.84 -7.85 -17.40
CA SER A 16 5.13 -7.87 -16.72
C SER A 16 4.87 -7.49 -15.26
N LYS A 17 5.12 -8.44 -14.35
CA LYS A 17 4.96 -8.27 -12.90
C LYS A 17 6.24 -7.67 -12.32
N TYR A 18 6.12 -6.54 -11.65
CA TYR A 18 7.23 -5.85 -11.00
C TYR A 18 6.96 -5.70 -9.51
N GLU A 19 7.79 -6.35 -8.69
CA GLU A 19 7.67 -6.33 -7.23
C GLU A 19 8.71 -5.35 -6.66
N GLN A 20 8.26 -4.41 -5.82
CA GLN A 20 9.16 -3.42 -5.24
C GLN A 20 8.69 -2.96 -3.86
N THR A 21 9.65 -2.56 -3.01
CA THR A 21 9.36 -1.83 -1.77
C THR A 21 9.61 -0.34 -1.99
N THR A 22 8.58 0.48 -1.81
CA THR A 22 8.66 1.93 -2.02
C THR A 22 8.84 2.66 -0.70
N SER A 23 9.76 3.63 -0.66
CA SER A 23 9.88 4.54 0.48
C SER A 23 8.85 5.67 0.42
N LEU A 24 8.60 6.35 1.53
CA LEU A 24 7.67 7.50 1.60
C LEU A 24 7.96 8.61 0.58
N ALA A 25 9.22 8.79 0.17
CA ALA A 25 9.60 9.79 -0.85
C ALA A 25 8.98 9.51 -2.23
N ASN A 26 8.51 8.28 -2.49
CA ASN A 26 7.84 7.88 -3.72
C ASN A 26 6.30 8.01 -3.65
N TRP A 27 5.80 8.65 -2.59
CA TRP A 27 4.39 8.88 -2.31
C TRP A 27 4.15 10.37 -2.13
N GLU A 28 2.95 10.82 -2.49
CA GLU A 28 2.51 12.17 -2.22
C GLU A 28 1.97 12.26 -0.78
N ALA A 29 2.57 13.17 0.00
CA ALA A 29 2.29 13.34 1.42
C ALA A 29 1.08 14.25 1.69
N ILE A 30 -0.12 13.78 1.32
CA ILE A 30 -1.38 14.53 1.47
C ILE A 30 -1.78 14.83 2.93
N GLY A 31 -1.21 14.10 3.90
CA GLY A 31 -1.43 14.33 5.34
C GLY A 31 -0.41 15.25 6.01
N GLN A 32 0.54 15.82 5.26
CA GLN A 32 1.55 16.70 5.85
C GLN A 32 0.91 17.91 6.54
N GLY A 33 1.26 18.16 7.80
CA GLY A 33 0.73 19.30 8.56
C GLY A 33 -0.71 19.13 9.05
N VAL A 34 -1.35 17.98 8.79
CA VAL A 34 -2.72 17.70 9.24
C VAL A 34 -2.72 17.34 10.73
N LEU A 35 -3.69 17.89 11.47
CA LEU A 35 -3.92 17.53 12.87
C LEU A 35 -4.57 16.15 12.97
N THR A 36 -4.05 15.31 13.86
CA THR A 36 -4.61 13.99 14.13
C THR A 36 -6.01 14.09 14.72
N ASN A 37 -6.83 13.11 14.36
CA ASN A 37 -8.17 12.91 14.90
C ASN A 37 -8.29 11.46 15.38
N ALA A 38 -8.63 11.27 16.65
CA ALA A 38 -8.75 9.93 17.24
C ALA A 38 -9.96 9.13 16.74
N ASN A 39 -10.97 9.79 16.17
CA ASN A 39 -12.22 9.15 15.77
C ASN A 39 -12.22 8.71 14.31
N ASN A 40 -11.37 9.30 13.47
CA ASN A 40 -11.46 9.15 12.02
C ASN A 40 -10.12 8.78 11.39
N PHE A 41 -10.18 7.96 10.34
CA PHE A 41 -9.04 7.74 9.45
C PHE A 41 -8.87 8.95 8.53
N ILE A 42 -7.71 9.58 8.58
CA ILE A 42 -7.33 10.67 7.69
C ILE A 42 -6.36 10.14 6.62
N PRO A 43 -6.58 10.40 5.32
CA PRO A 43 -5.60 10.12 4.28
C PRO A 43 -4.28 10.85 4.55
N ILE A 44 -3.16 10.12 4.52
CA ILE A 44 -1.82 10.65 4.78
C ILE A 44 -0.86 10.49 3.62
N LEU A 45 -1.02 9.45 2.80
CA LEU A 45 -0.21 9.20 1.62
C LEU A 45 -1.10 8.76 0.47
N GLN A 46 -0.75 9.18 -0.74
CA GLN A 46 -1.31 8.62 -1.97
C GLN A 46 -0.23 8.33 -2.99
N LYS A 47 -0.45 7.29 -3.80
CA LYS A 47 0.36 6.96 -4.96
C LYS A 47 -0.55 6.69 -6.14
N ARG A 48 -0.49 7.58 -7.13
CA ARG A 48 -1.22 7.43 -8.38
C ARG A 48 -0.68 6.23 -9.15
N THR A 49 -1.58 5.44 -9.71
CA THR A 49 -1.25 4.38 -10.65
C THR A 49 -1.06 4.98 -12.04
N THR A 50 0.06 4.64 -12.68
CA THR A 50 0.40 5.11 -14.03
C THR A 50 -0.52 4.49 -15.07
N ALA A 51 -0.63 5.13 -16.23
CA ALA A 51 -1.33 4.55 -17.37
C ALA A 51 -0.81 3.16 -17.71
N GLN A 52 -1.68 2.30 -18.25
CA GLN A 52 -1.32 0.93 -18.64
C GLN A 52 -0.71 0.11 -17.49
N SER A 53 -1.14 0.37 -16.24
CA SER A 53 -0.70 -0.42 -15.10
C SER A 53 -1.80 -0.68 -14.08
N ILE A 54 -1.62 -1.75 -13.32
CA ILE A 54 -2.40 -2.06 -12.12
C ILE A 54 -1.42 -2.19 -10.95
N ASN A 55 -1.64 -1.42 -9.89
CA ASN A 55 -0.82 -1.49 -8.68
C ASN A 55 -1.60 -2.12 -7.52
N THR A 56 -0.96 -3.00 -6.77
CA THR A 56 -1.50 -3.63 -5.57
C THR A 56 -0.56 -3.43 -4.39
N PHE A 57 -1.08 -3.57 -3.16
CA PHE A 57 -0.24 -3.63 -1.98
C PHE A 57 0.31 -5.03 -1.77
N GLY A 58 1.52 -5.11 -1.22
CA GLY A 58 2.19 -6.38 -1.00
C GLY A 58 2.81 -6.94 -2.27
N PHE A 59 3.70 -7.90 -2.08
CA PHE A 59 4.23 -8.71 -3.17
C PHE A 59 4.69 -10.06 -2.62
N SER A 60 4.96 -11.01 -3.52
CA SER A 60 5.44 -12.34 -3.19
C SER A 60 4.50 -13.15 -2.25
N THR A 61 4.91 -14.37 -1.89
CA THR A 61 4.14 -15.33 -1.08
C THR A 61 5.07 -16.17 -0.19
N ILE A 62 4.56 -17.22 0.45
CA ILE A 62 5.40 -18.23 1.12
C ILE A 62 5.66 -19.36 0.11
N VAL A 63 6.93 -19.66 -0.16
CA VAL A 63 7.34 -20.73 -1.09
C VAL A 63 8.22 -21.73 -0.35
N ASN A 64 7.82 -23.00 -0.33
CA ASN A 64 8.56 -24.09 0.33
C ASN A 64 8.95 -23.77 1.79
N GLY A 65 8.06 -23.09 2.54
CA GLY A 65 8.30 -22.69 3.92
C GLY A 65 9.16 -21.44 4.11
N VAL A 66 9.67 -20.84 3.02
CA VAL A 66 10.39 -19.57 3.06
C VAL A 66 9.43 -18.42 2.78
N ASP A 67 9.34 -17.49 3.72
CA ASP A 67 8.55 -16.28 3.56
C ASP A 67 9.32 -15.22 2.78
N ILE A 68 8.95 -15.03 1.52
CA ILE A 68 9.57 -14.05 0.61
C ILE A 68 8.72 -12.79 0.44
N ARG A 69 7.66 -12.62 1.23
CA ARG A 69 6.79 -11.43 1.19
C ARG A 69 7.56 -10.17 1.56
N GLY A 70 7.21 -9.06 0.92
CA GLY A 70 7.77 -7.75 1.28
C GLY A 70 7.51 -7.39 2.74
N VAL A 71 8.47 -6.72 3.37
CA VAL A 71 8.30 -6.18 4.73
C VAL A 71 7.66 -4.81 4.64
N LEU A 72 6.49 -4.65 5.27
CA LEU A 72 5.83 -3.38 5.48
C LEU A 72 6.37 -2.73 6.76
N GLN A 73 6.94 -1.53 6.61
CA GLN A 73 7.23 -0.64 7.72
C GLN A 73 6.41 0.65 7.55
N LEU A 74 5.77 1.11 8.61
CA LEU A 74 5.17 2.44 8.62
C LEU A 74 5.07 3.00 10.03
N VAL A 75 5.76 4.11 10.27
CA VAL A 75 5.80 4.84 11.54
C VAL A 75 5.47 6.30 11.27
N VAL A 76 4.32 6.75 11.77
CA VAL A 76 3.89 8.15 11.65
C VAL A 76 4.45 8.95 12.82
N LYS A 77 5.03 10.11 12.52
CA LYS A 77 5.62 11.01 13.52
C LYS A 77 4.99 12.40 13.47
N ASP A 78 5.10 13.11 14.59
CA ASP A 78 4.72 14.52 14.67
C ASP A 78 5.87 15.46 14.29
N THR A 79 5.59 16.76 14.27
CA THR A 79 6.58 17.81 13.98
C THR A 79 7.73 17.89 14.99
N THR A 80 7.64 17.24 16.15
CA THR A 80 8.77 17.13 17.10
C THR A 80 9.65 15.91 16.79
N GLY A 81 9.19 15.01 15.92
CA GLY A 81 9.83 13.73 15.65
C GLY A 81 9.40 12.63 16.61
N ALA A 82 8.38 12.86 17.45
CA ALA A 82 7.81 11.82 18.31
C ALA A 82 6.89 10.91 17.49
N VAL A 83 6.91 9.61 17.80
CA VAL A 83 6.00 8.64 17.18
C VAL A 83 4.58 8.88 17.67
N ILE A 84 3.63 8.93 16.73
CA ILE A 84 2.20 9.01 17.05
C ILE A 84 1.64 7.58 17.00
N PRO A 85 1.23 6.99 18.14
CA PRO A 85 0.59 5.69 18.15
C PRO A 85 -0.80 5.77 17.49
N GLY A 86 -1.17 4.71 16.79
CA GLY A 86 -2.47 4.63 16.13
C GLY A 86 -2.62 3.43 15.22
N GLN A 87 -3.52 3.56 14.25
CA GLN A 87 -3.83 2.55 13.26
C GLN A 87 -3.61 3.07 11.85
N ILE A 88 -3.09 2.19 11.01
CA ILE A 88 -2.89 2.39 9.58
C ILE A 88 -3.95 1.60 8.83
N ARG A 89 -4.49 2.24 7.80
CA ARG A 89 -5.35 1.63 6.79
C ARG A 89 -4.68 1.76 5.43
N LEU A 90 -4.42 0.63 4.78
CA LEU A 90 -4.07 0.56 3.36
C LEU A 90 -5.33 0.26 2.56
N TYR A 91 -5.57 0.99 1.49
CA TYR A 91 -6.74 0.78 0.62
C TYR A 91 -6.46 1.32 -0.77
N VAL A 92 -7.22 0.84 -1.75
CA VAL A 92 -7.23 1.41 -3.09
C VAL A 92 -8.45 2.29 -3.25
N THR A 93 -8.31 3.42 -3.93
CA THR A 93 -9.46 4.13 -4.51
C THR A 93 -9.58 3.68 -5.95
N ASN A 94 -10.80 3.61 -6.47
CA ASN A 94 -11.04 3.41 -7.89
C ASN A 94 -12.08 4.45 -8.29
N ALA A 95 -11.85 5.13 -9.41
CA ALA A 95 -12.69 6.22 -9.89
C ALA A 95 -14.18 5.85 -10.01
N MET A 96 -14.50 4.55 -10.15
CA MET A 96 -15.87 4.06 -10.27
C MET A 96 -16.46 3.41 -9.01
N GLN A 97 -15.71 3.34 -7.90
CA GLN A 97 -16.15 2.62 -6.70
C GLN A 97 -16.59 3.59 -5.60
N PHE A 98 -17.84 3.45 -5.15
CA PHE A 98 -18.33 4.13 -3.95
C PHE A 98 -17.98 3.30 -2.72
N GLY A 99 -17.13 3.85 -1.86
CA GLY A 99 -16.72 3.23 -0.58
C GLY A 99 -15.24 2.84 -0.53
N VAL A 100 -14.71 2.79 0.70
CA VAL A 100 -13.32 2.38 0.97
C VAL A 100 -13.32 0.91 1.36
N VAL A 101 -12.66 0.08 0.56
CA VAL A 101 -12.39 -1.32 0.94
C VAL A 101 -10.95 -1.41 1.45
N PRO A 102 -10.75 -1.62 2.77
CA PRO A 102 -9.41 -1.74 3.32
C PRO A 102 -8.77 -3.05 2.84
N VAL A 103 -7.53 -2.93 2.39
CA VAL A 103 -6.62 -4.03 2.08
C VAL A 103 -5.92 -4.52 3.35
N LEU A 104 -5.62 -3.61 4.26
CA LEU A 104 -5.04 -3.88 5.56
C LEU A 104 -5.47 -2.79 6.53
N GLU A 105 -5.86 -3.19 7.74
CA GLU A 105 -5.96 -2.30 8.89
C GLU A 105 -5.21 -2.91 10.06
N ASP A 106 -4.22 -2.21 10.59
CA ASP A 106 -3.49 -2.68 11.77
C ASP A 106 -2.83 -1.54 12.54
N ARG A 107 -2.28 -1.89 13.70
CA ARG A 107 -1.57 -1.02 14.62
C ARG A 107 -0.19 -0.63 14.10
N THR A 108 0.18 0.64 14.26
CA THR A 108 1.51 1.16 13.87
C THR A 108 2.65 0.41 14.58
N GLU A 109 2.43 -0.06 15.81
CA GLU A 109 3.44 -0.79 16.59
C GLU A 109 3.83 -2.11 15.92
N ARG A 110 2.89 -2.78 15.23
CA ARG A 110 3.17 -4.02 14.49
C ARG A 110 3.95 -3.78 13.21
N MET A 111 3.94 -2.54 12.70
CA MET A 111 4.59 -2.13 11.45
C MET A 111 5.84 -1.27 11.72
N ALA A 112 6.31 -1.19 12.96
CA ALA A 112 7.46 -0.35 13.31
C ALA A 112 8.79 -0.96 12.83
N GLU A 113 8.85 -2.29 12.77
CA GLU A 113 10.03 -3.06 12.39
C GLU A 113 10.15 -3.25 10.87
N ASN A 114 11.37 -3.17 10.34
CA ASN A 114 11.69 -3.40 8.92
C ASN A 114 12.71 -4.53 8.73
N THR A 115 12.75 -5.46 9.68
CA THR A 115 13.65 -6.61 9.59
C THR A 115 12.92 -7.79 8.98
N ASN A 116 13.67 -8.65 8.29
CA ASN A 116 13.11 -9.88 7.73
C ASN A 116 12.59 -10.86 8.81
N GLN A 117 12.99 -10.70 10.08
CA GLN A 117 12.61 -11.62 11.16
C GLN A 117 11.37 -11.12 11.93
N ASN A 118 11.29 -9.81 12.18
CA ASN A 118 10.27 -9.23 13.07
C ASN A 118 9.31 -8.25 12.37
N GLY A 119 9.59 -7.90 11.11
CA GLY A 119 8.77 -6.96 10.35
C GLY A 119 7.44 -7.56 9.88
N TYR A 120 6.46 -6.69 9.64
CA TYR A 120 5.16 -7.10 9.14
C TYR A 120 5.27 -7.58 7.69
N ARG A 121 5.03 -8.86 7.43
CA ARG A 121 5.12 -9.45 6.09
C ARG A 121 3.82 -9.24 5.31
N LEU A 122 3.86 -8.40 4.29
CA LEU A 122 2.71 -8.10 3.44
C LEU A 122 2.82 -8.84 2.11
N GLY A 123 2.12 -9.97 2.02
CA GLY A 123 1.90 -10.66 0.76
C GLY A 123 0.97 -9.85 -0.14
N GLU A 124 1.02 -10.13 -1.43
CA GLU A 124 0.21 -9.43 -2.43
C GLU A 124 -1.29 -9.49 -2.08
N ARG A 125 -1.99 -8.35 -2.22
CA ARG A 125 -3.39 -8.19 -1.86
C ARG A 125 -4.24 -7.64 -3.00
N SER A 126 -5.41 -8.23 -3.18
CA SER A 126 -6.50 -7.70 -3.99
C SER A 126 -7.42 -6.81 -3.14
N PRO A 127 -8.07 -5.75 -3.68
CA PRO A 127 -8.07 -5.33 -5.09
C PRO A 127 -6.89 -4.42 -5.49
N GLY A 128 -6.58 -4.38 -6.78
CA GLY A 128 -5.59 -3.49 -7.38
C GLY A 128 -6.17 -2.17 -7.90
N ALA A 129 -5.42 -1.08 -7.75
CA ALA A 129 -5.70 0.22 -8.34
C ALA A 129 -5.33 0.18 -9.84
N LYS A 130 -6.25 0.58 -10.72
CA LYS A 130 -6.03 0.67 -12.18
C LYS A 130 -5.54 2.07 -12.57
N GLU A 131 -5.40 2.34 -13.86
CA GLU A 131 -5.17 3.70 -14.36
C GLU A 131 -6.13 4.72 -13.72
N ASP A 132 -5.59 5.91 -13.42
CA ASP A 132 -6.29 7.01 -12.73
C ASP A 132 -6.84 6.70 -11.32
N SER A 133 -6.42 5.57 -10.76
CA SER A 133 -6.73 5.16 -9.38
C SER A 133 -5.53 5.33 -8.47
N TYR A 134 -5.74 5.27 -7.15
CA TYR A 134 -4.68 5.47 -6.17
C TYR A 134 -4.54 4.29 -5.22
N LEU A 135 -3.31 3.96 -4.90
CA LEU A 135 -3.00 3.32 -3.62
C LEU A 135 -3.02 4.42 -2.55
N MET A 136 -3.72 4.15 -1.46
CA MET A 136 -3.93 5.11 -0.37
C MET A 136 -3.50 4.54 0.96
N VAL A 137 -2.95 5.42 1.80
CA VAL A 137 -2.67 5.14 3.20
C VAL A 137 -3.41 6.17 4.03
N SER A 138 -4.22 5.70 4.98
CA SER A 138 -4.83 6.54 5.99
C SER A 138 -4.35 6.16 7.38
N PHE A 139 -4.39 7.14 8.28
CA PHE A 139 -3.97 6.99 9.67
C PHE A 139 -5.09 7.46 10.60
N ARG A 140 -5.32 6.73 11.68
CA ARG A 140 -6.14 7.15 12.81
C ARG A 140 -5.26 7.12 14.05
N ALA A 141 -4.99 8.27 14.63
CA ALA A 141 -4.19 8.35 15.85
C ALA A 141 -4.99 7.85 17.06
N ASP A 142 -4.31 7.44 18.12
CA ASP A 142 -5.00 7.17 19.40
C ASP A 142 -5.38 8.47 20.13
N VAL A 143 -4.64 9.54 19.85
CA VAL A 143 -4.83 10.86 20.46
C VAL A 143 -4.95 11.93 19.39
N SER A 144 -5.92 12.82 19.56
CA SER A 144 -6.11 13.99 18.70
C SER A 144 -5.10 15.10 18.99
N GLY A 145 -4.89 16.00 18.04
CA GLY A 145 -4.15 17.25 18.25
C GLY A 145 -2.63 17.17 18.07
N LYS A 146 -2.11 16.05 17.53
CA LYS A 146 -0.72 15.97 17.05
C LYS A 146 -0.67 16.40 15.58
N THR A 147 0.31 17.19 15.19
CA THR A 147 0.49 17.60 13.79
C THR A 147 1.37 16.58 13.08
N ILE A 148 0.85 15.92 12.03
CA ILE A 148 1.57 14.89 11.28
C ILE A 148 2.71 15.51 10.48
N ASP A 149 3.87 14.86 10.53
CA ASP A 149 5.05 15.19 9.72
C ASP A 149 5.57 13.94 9.01
N ILE A 150 5.18 13.78 7.75
CA ILE A 150 5.57 12.66 6.89
C ILE A 150 7.06 12.70 6.58
N THR A 151 7.68 13.88 6.56
CA THR A 151 9.12 14.01 6.28
C THR A 151 10.00 13.45 7.41
N LYS A 152 9.48 13.43 8.64
CA LYS A 152 10.12 12.81 9.82
C LYS A 152 9.71 11.35 10.02
N SER A 153 8.60 10.97 9.42
CA SER A 153 8.05 9.61 9.44
C SER A 153 8.93 8.63 8.68
N VAL A 154 8.76 7.34 8.96
CA VAL A 154 9.50 6.26 8.29
C VAL A 154 8.50 5.33 7.64
N GLY A 155 8.74 4.94 6.40
CA GLY A 155 7.86 4.00 5.72
C GLY A 155 8.49 3.32 4.53
N MET A 156 8.25 2.01 4.45
CA MET A 156 8.65 1.09 3.40
C MET A 156 7.43 0.25 3.06
N ILE A 157 6.84 0.49 1.89
CA ILE A 157 5.54 -0.09 1.49
C ILE A 157 5.77 -1.03 0.31
N PRO A 158 5.63 -2.35 0.51
CA PRO A 158 5.63 -3.34 -0.55
C PRO A 158 4.48 -3.10 -1.52
N ILE A 159 4.76 -3.08 -2.82
CA ILE A 159 3.77 -2.99 -3.89
C ILE A 159 4.11 -3.97 -5.02
N THR A 160 3.08 -4.40 -5.74
CA THR A 160 3.22 -5.10 -7.02
C THR A 160 2.63 -4.24 -8.11
N SER A 161 3.35 -4.09 -9.22
CA SER A 161 2.90 -3.42 -10.43
C SER A 161 2.74 -4.42 -11.57
N TYR A 162 1.63 -4.33 -12.28
CA TYR A 162 1.27 -5.15 -13.43
C TYR A 162 1.18 -4.25 -14.65
N MET A 163 2.06 -4.42 -15.64
CA MET A 163 1.98 -3.66 -16.90
C MET A 163 0.99 -4.32 -17.85
N VAL A 164 -0.08 -3.61 -18.21
CA VAL A 164 -1.18 -4.10 -19.06
C VAL A 164 -1.12 -3.55 -20.47
#